data_AF-A0A853GG01-F1
#
_entry.id   AF-A0A853GG01-F1
#
_cell.length_a   1.000
_cell.length_b   1.000
_cell.length_c   1.000
_cell.angle_alpha   90.00
_cell.angle_beta   90.00
_cell.angle_gamma   90.00
#
_symmetry.space_group_name_H-M   'P 1'
#
loop_
_entity.id
_entity.type
_entity.pdbx_description
1 polymer ?
#
loop_
_entity_poly.entity_id
_entity_poly.type
_entity_poly.pdbx_seq_one_letter_code
_entity_poly.pdbx_strand_id
1 'polypeptide(L)'
;MPRVSQAQTAKNRIAIERASSRLIRERGLSVSVADLMGAAGLTHGGFYGHFQSKDELTEIACAQAFESAVKRWMQRIADAQNPEAAQAAIVDGYLTARNRSSPGTSCPVTALVVDVARESEDKPVRVAFNKGLEQLVELLTSVQPKVAQGETDRAAALAQLATMVGAMVLARATEGNPMSDELLAAAREHLLTLR
;
A
#
# COMPACT_ATOMS: atom_id res chain seq x y z
N MET A 1 12.26 -27.34 26.65
CA MET A 1 12.06 -25.88 26.46
C MET A 1 10.72 -25.51 27.07
N PRO A 2 10.62 -24.46 27.90
CA PRO A 2 9.33 -24.05 28.46
C PRO A 2 8.38 -23.62 27.33
N ARG A 3 7.13 -24.08 27.42
CA ARG A 3 6.08 -23.78 26.44
C ARG A 3 5.79 -22.28 26.49
N VAL A 4 5.91 -21.61 25.35
CA VAL A 4 5.58 -20.18 25.22
C VAL A 4 4.12 -19.97 25.64
N SER A 5 3.86 -18.94 26.46
CA SER A 5 2.51 -18.65 26.93
C SER A 5 1.61 -18.21 25.76
N GLN A 6 0.30 -18.44 25.86
CA GLN A 6 -0.64 -18.00 24.81
C GLN A 6 -0.54 -16.49 24.52
N ALA A 7 -0.36 -15.69 25.57
CA ALA A 7 -0.16 -14.24 25.43
C ALA A 7 1.11 -13.90 24.63
N GLN A 8 2.20 -14.64 24.84
CA GLN A 8 3.43 -14.44 24.08
C GLN A 8 3.29 -14.93 22.63
N THR A 9 2.57 -16.04 22.40
CA THR A 9 2.25 -16.52 21.05
C THR A 9 1.45 -15.47 20.25
N ALA A 10 0.46 -14.82 20.87
CA ALA A 10 -0.31 -13.75 20.23
C ALA A 10 0.56 -12.53 19.90
N LYS A 11 1.44 -12.10 20.83
CA LYS A 11 2.40 -11.01 20.59
C LYS A 11 3.34 -11.33 19.44
N ASN A 12 3.88 -12.55 19.38
CA ASN A 12 4.74 -13.01 18.31
C ASN A 12 4.01 -13.00 16.96
N ARG A 13 2.75 -13.47 16.92
CA ARG A 13 1.94 -13.44 15.69
C ARG A 13 1.78 -12.02 15.16
N ILE A 14 1.40 -11.06 16.01
CA ILE A 14 1.28 -9.64 15.63
C ILE A 14 2.62 -9.07 15.14
N ALA A 15 3.73 -9.43 15.80
CA ALA A 15 5.07 -8.99 15.39
C ALA A 15 5.43 -9.52 13.99
N ILE A 16 5.12 -10.79 13.70
CA ILE A 16 5.34 -11.40 12.38
C ILE A 16 4.49 -10.71 11.33
N GLU A 17 3.20 -10.51 11.56
CA GLU A 17 2.30 -9.84 10.60
C GLU A 17 2.80 -8.42 10.26
N ARG A 18 3.15 -7.62 11.28
CA ARG A 18 3.66 -6.25 11.11
C ARG A 18 5.00 -6.22 10.37
N ALA A 19 5.94 -7.08 10.76
CA ALA A 19 7.24 -7.16 10.12
C ALA A 19 7.09 -7.60 8.65
N SER A 20 6.21 -8.55 8.39
CA SER A 20 5.91 -9.06 7.05
C SER A 20 5.27 -7.98 6.17
N SER A 21 4.26 -7.27 6.66
CA SER A 21 3.60 -6.15 5.95
C SER A 21 4.60 -5.08 5.50
N ARG A 22 5.61 -4.80 6.33
CA ARG A 22 6.71 -3.91 5.96
C ARG A 22 7.65 -4.57 4.95
N LEU A 23 8.15 -5.77 5.24
CA LEU A 23 9.20 -6.43 4.45
C LEU A 23 8.76 -6.75 3.03
N ILE A 24 7.52 -7.21 2.81
CA ILE A 24 7.01 -7.50 1.47
C ILE A 24 6.94 -6.25 0.60
N ARG A 25 6.68 -5.07 1.20
CA ARG A 25 6.71 -3.81 0.46
C ARG A 25 8.14 -3.34 0.18
N GLU A 26 9.10 -3.69 1.03
CA GLU A 26 10.51 -3.32 0.85
C GLU A 26 11.22 -4.21 -0.18
N ARG A 27 10.85 -5.49 -0.26
CA ARG A 27 11.63 -6.51 -0.98
C ARG A 27 10.80 -7.39 -1.94
N GLY A 28 9.50 -7.13 -2.04
CA GLY A 28 8.57 -7.89 -2.85
C GLY A 28 8.11 -9.20 -2.23
N LEU A 29 7.28 -9.95 -2.97
CA LEU A 29 6.66 -11.20 -2.50
C LEU A 29 7.62 -12.41 -2.50
N SER A 30 8.80 -12.31 -3.13
CA SER A 30 9.78 -13.39 -3.19
C SER A 30 10.53 -13.65 -1.88
N VAL A 31 10.37 -12.81 -0.85
CA VAL A 31 10.99 -12.97 0.47
C VAL A 31 10.73 -14.35 1.07
N SER A 32 11.73 -14.96 1.70
CA SER A 32 11.57 -16.30 2.29
C SER A 32 10.86 -16.25 3.64
N VAL A 33 10.32 -17.38 4.11
CA VAL A 33 9.81 -17.50 5.48
C VAL A 33 10.90 -17.16 6.51
N ALA A 34 12.16 -17.51 6.23
CA ALA A 34 13.28 -17.17 7.09
C ALA A 34 13.50 -15.66 7.20
N ASP A 35 13.37 -14.92 6.08
CA ASP A 35 13.46 -13.47 6.08
C ASP A 35 12.33 -12.83 6.89
N LEU A 36 11.09 -13.32 6.72
CA LEU A 36 9.91 -12.82 7.43
C LEU A 36 10.03 -13.04 8.95
N MET A 37 10.42 -14.24 9.35
CA MET A 37 10.62 -14.59 10.76
C MET A 37 11.80 -13.81 11.36
N GLY A 38 12.91 -13.70 10.62
CA GLY A 38 14.07 -12.92 11.02
C GLY A 38 13.75 -11.43 11.20
N ALA A 39 12.95 -10.84 10.31
CA ALA A 39 12.47 -9.47 10.43
C ALA A 39 11.60 -9.23 11.67
N ALA A 40 10.97 -10.29 12.20
CA ALA A 40 10.20 -10.27 13.45
C ALA A 40 11.05 -10.60 14.69
N GLY A 41 12.35 -10.88 14.52
CA GLY A 41 13.24 -11.30 15.61
C GLY A 41 12.99 -12.73 16.10
N LEU A 42 12.42 -13.59 15.24
CA LEU A 42 12.03 -14.96 15.57
C LEU A 42 12.75 -15.98 14.69
N THR A 43 12.91 -17.19 15.21
CA THR A 43 13.53 -18.30 14.47
C THR A 43 12.58 -18.87 13.41
N HIS A 44 13.13 -19.33 12.28
CA HIS A 44 12.38 -19.96 11.19
C HIS A 44 11.40 -21.06 11.67
N GLY A 45 11.83 -21.93 12.59
CA GLY A 45 11.02 -23.07 13.07
C GLY A 45 9.73 -22.69 13.81
N GLY A 46 9.58 -21.43 14.24
CA GLY A 46 8.36 -20.97 14.91
C GLY A 46 7.20 -20.67 13.96
N PHE A 47 7.46 -20.57 12.65
CA PHE A 47 6.50 -20.09 11.66
C PHE A 47 5.19 -20.89 11.65
N TYR A 48 5.30 -22.22 11.56
CA TYR A 48 4.16 -23.13 11.47
C TYR A 48 3.35 -23.25 12.77
N GLY A 49 3.84 -22.65 13.87
CA GLY A 49 3.05 -22.45 15.08
C GLY A 49 2.12 -21.23 15.03
N HIS A 50 2.27 -20.36 14.01
CA HIS A 50 1.52 -19.11 13.86
C HIS A 50 0.69 -19.03 12.58
N PHE A 51 1.19 -19.60 11.48
CA PHE A 51 0.58 -19.56 10.15
C PHE A 51 0.66 -20.93 9.49
N GLN A 52 -0.35 -21.26 8.69
CA GLN A 52 -0.44 -22.50 7.93
C GLN A 52 0.46 -22.47 6.68
N SER A 53 0.63 -21.29 6.08
CA SER A 53 1.44 -21.14 4.87
C SER A 53 2.02 -19.73 4.72
N LYS A 54 3.03 -19.59 3.85
CA LYS A 54 3.53 -18.27 3.45
C LYS A 54 2.44 -17.46 2.74
N ASP A 55 1.60 -18.11 1.93
CA ASP A 55 0.51 -17.46 1.21
C ASP A 55 -0.47 -16.78 2.18
N GLU A 56 -0.89 -17.48 3.25
CA GLU A 56 -1.73 -16.92 4.32
C GLU A 56 -1.09 -15.66 4.93
N LEU A 57 0.20 -15.72 5.28
CA LEU A 57 0.89 -14.57 5.85
C LEU A 57 1.00 -13.41 4.87
N THR A 58 1.27 -13.67 3.58
CA THR A 58 1.34 -12.61 2.57
C THR A 58 -0.02 -11.95 2.33
N GLU A 59 -1.12 -12.70 2.39
CA GLU A 59 -2.48 -12.15 2.37
C GLU A 59 -2.72 -11.21 3.53
N ILE A 60 -2.47 -11.67 4.77
CA ILE A 60 -2.64 -10.87 6.00
C ILE A 60 -1.78 -9.60 5.94
N ALA A 61 -0.52 -9.75 5.55
CA ALA A 61 0.44 -8.66 5.46
C ALA A 61 0.03 -7.61 4.40
N CYS A 62 -0.50 -8.06 3.25
CA CYS A 62 -1.05 -7.21 2.20
C CYS A 62 -2.31 -6.49 2.70
N ALA A 63 -3.25 -7.19 3.32
CA ALA A 63 -4.46 -6.61 3.87
C ALA A 63 -4.17 -5.53 4.92
N GLN A 64 -3.26 -5.80 5.87
CA GLN A 64 -2.80 -4.81 6.87
C GLN A 64 -2.14 -3.59 6.22
N ALA A 65 -1.41 -3.80 5.12
CA ALA A 65 -0.79 -2.73 4.37
C ALA A 65 -1.82 -1.79 3.75
N PHE A 66 -2.90 -2.34 3.18
CA PHE A 66 -4.02 -1.58 2.63
C PHE A 66 -4.85 -0.92 3.72
N GLU A 67 -5.16 -1.60 4.82
CA GLU A 67 -5.87 -1.01 5.97
C GLU A 67 -5.15 0.25 6.47
N SER A 68 -3.82 0.20 6.56
CA SER A 68 -3.01 1.36 6.93
C SER A 68 -3.08 2.49 5.90
N ALA A 69 -3.15 2.17 4.60
CA ALA A 69 -3.28 3.17 3.54
C ALA A 69 -4.67 3.83 3.55
N VAL A 70 -5.72 3.02 3.67
CA VAL A 70 -7.12 3.44 3.82
C VAL A 70 -7.28 4.39 5.01
N LYS A 71 -6.78 4.02 6.19
CA LYS A 71 -6.83 4.89 7.38
C LYS A 71 -6.15 6.25 7.13
N ARG A 72 -5.00 6.26 6.46
CA ARG A 72 -4.30 7.52 6.13
C ARG A 72 -5.05 8.38 5.12
N TRP A 73 -5.83 7.79 4.21
CA TRP A 73 -6.64 8.54 3.26
C TRP A 73 -7.91 9.07 3.95
N MET A 74 -8.60 8.24 4.72
CA MET A 74 -9.74 8.67 5.54
C MET A 74 -9.39 9.83 6.47
N GLN A 75 -8.23 9.79 7.12
CA GLN A 75 -7.78 10.90 7.97
C GLN A 75 -7.62 12.21 7.18
N ARG A 76 -6.97 12.16 6.01
CA ARG A 76 -6.82 13.34 5.13
C ARG A 76 -8.16 13.89 4.66
N ILE A 77 -9.11 13.01 4.35
CA ILE A 77 -10.46 13.38 3.96
C ILE A 77 -11.19 14.06 5.11
N ALA A 78 -11.08 13.51 6.32
CA ALA A 78 -11.71 14.06 7.52
C ALA A 78 -11.13 15.43 7.92
N ASP A 79 -9.84 15.64 7.72
CA ASP A 79 -9.14 16.89 8.07
C ASP A 79 -9.32 17.99 7.01
N ALA A 80 -9.84 17.66 5.82
CA ALA A 80 -9.99 18.59 4.72
C ALA A 80 -11.29 19.40 4.80
N GLN A 81 -11.24 20.65 4.32
CA GLN A 81 -12.38 21.57 4.36
C GLN A 81 -13.47 21.24 3.33
N ASN A 82 -13.10 20.61 2.22
CA ASN A 82 -13.99 20.25 1.12
C ASN A 82 -13.36 19.09 0.31
N PRO A 83 -14.12 18.46 -0.63
CA PRO A 83 -13.61 17.36 -1.46
C PRO A 83 -12.36 17.71 -2.25
N GLU A 84 -12.27 18.94 -2.74
CA GLU A 84 -11.13 19.45 -3.51
C GLU A 84 -9.83 19.45 -2.69
N ALA A 85 -9.88 19.98 -1.47
CA ALA A 85 -8.78 19.99 -0.53
C ALA A 85 -8.44 18.57 -0.06
N ALA A 86 -9.43 17.68 0.07
CA ALA A 86 -9.22 16.27 0.40
C ALA A 86 -8.45 15.53 -0.71
N GLN A 87 -8.85 15.75 -1.96
CA GLN A 87 -8.17 15.22 -3.14
C GLN A 87 -6.72 15.73 -3.18
N ALA A 88 -6.50 17.04 -3.01
CA ALA A 88 -5.16 17.62 -2.97
C ALA A 88 -4.29 17.02 -1.86
N ALA A 89 -4.83 16.90 -0.65
CA ALA A 89 -4.13 16.29 0.48
C ALA A 89 -3.72 14.84 0.21
N ILE A 90 -4.56 14.06 -0.49
CA ILE A 90 -4.22 12.69 -0.91
C ILE A 90 -3.07 12.72 -1.90
N VAL A 91 -3.15 13.52 -2.96
CA VAL A 91 -2.13 13.61 -4.02
C VAL A 91 -0.78 14.07 -3.44
N ASP A 92 -0.78 15.16 -2.70
CA ASP A 92 0.42 15.74 -2.10
C ASP A 92 1.06 14.80 -1.09
N GLY A 93 0.22 14.15 -0.28
CA GLY A 93 0.64 13.15 0.70
C GLY A 93 1.11 11.84 0.08
N TYR A 94 0.75 11.56 -1.18
CA TYR A 94 1.16 10.38 -1.92
C TYR A 94 2.49 10.59 -2.64
N LEU A 95 2.61 11.66 -3.44
CA LEU A 95 3.71 11.87 -4.39
C LEU A 95 4.98 12.47 -3.78
N THR A 96 5.35 12.09 -2.56
CA THR A 96 6.50 12.67 -1.83
C THR A 96 7.81 11.91 -2.05
N ALA A 97 8.95 12.61 -1.96
CA ALA A 97 10.27 11.98 -1.90
C ALA A 97 10.37 10.98 -0.73
N ARG A 98 9.73 11.26 0.41
CA ARG A 98 9.62 10.31 1.53
C ARG A 98 8.96 9.00 1.10
N ASN A 99 7.83 9.06 0.41
CA ASN A 99 7.15 7.86 -0.07
C ASN A 99 7.91 7.15 -1.20
N ARG A 100 8.68 7.89 -2.03
CA ARG A 100 9.61 7.31 -3.00
C ARG A 100 10.59 6.39 -2.29
N SER A 101 11.36 6.94 -1.35
CA SER A 101 12.48 6.23 -0.70
C SER A 101 12.06 5.28 0.42
N SER A 102 10.77 5.25 0.80
CA SER A 102 10.28 4.44 1.95
C SER A 102 9.16 3.46 1.55
N PRO A 103 9.44 2.49 0.66
CA PRO A 103 8.42 1.58 0.13
C PRO A 103 7.72 0.79 1.26
N GLY A 104 8.46 0.37 2.28
CA GLY A 104 7.97 -0.33 3.48
C GLY A 104 6.90 0.39 4.29
N THR A 105 6.76 1.70 4.15
CA THR A 105 5.77 2.53 4.87
C THR A 105 4.84 3.34 3.95
N SER A 106 5.04 3.24 2.65
CA SER A 106 4.27 3.96 1.63
C SER A 106 2.96 3.24 1.26
N CYS A 107 2.30 3.67 0.17
CA CYS A 107 1.13 2.97 -0.36
C CYS A 107 1.52 1.56 -0.87
N PRO A 108 0.80 0.49 -0.47
CA PRO A 108 1.10 -0.86 -0.94
C PRO A 108 0.97 -1.05 -2.45
N VAL A 109 0.13 -0.26 -3.12
CA VAL A 109 -0.10 -0.39 -4.58
C VAL A 109 1.22 -0.25 -5.33
N THR A 110 1.98 0.82 -5.08
CA THR A 110 3.27 1.05 -5.78
C THR A 110 4.37 0.06 -5.40
N ALA A 111 4.25 -0.58 -4.24
CA ALA A 111 5.25 -1.53 -3.76
C ALA A 111 4.98 -2.97 -4.23
N LEU A 112 3.71 -3.35 -4.39
CA LEU A 112 3.33 -4.75 -4.62
C LEU A 112 2.70 -5.03 -5.99
N VAL A 113 2.31 -4.00 -6.76
CA VAL A 113 1.54 -4.20 -8.01
C VAL A 113 2.23 -5.14 -9.00
N VAL A 114 3.55 -5.00 -9.18
CA VAL A 114 4.30 -5.82 -10.14
C VAL A 114 4.41 -7.28 -9.67
N ASP A 115 4.59 -7.51 -8.37
CA ASP A 115 4.67 -8.85 -7.82
C ASP A 115 3.30 -9.54 -7.85
N VAL A 116 2.24 -8.85 -7.44
CA VAL A 116 0.86 -9.36 -7.48
C VAL A 116 0.44 -9.66 -8.93
N ALA A 117 0.87 -8.85 -9.90
CA ALA A 117 0.61 -9.10 -11.32
C ALA A 117 1.23 -10.40 -11.84
N ARG A 118 2.31 -10.89 -11.21
CA ARG A 118 2.98 -12.16 -11.58
C ARG A 118 2.40 -13.39 -10.88
N GLU A 119 1.67 -13.21 -9.79
CA GLU A 119 0.96 -14.30 -9.10
C GLU A 119 -0.23 -14.80 -9.91
N SER A 120 -0.64 -16.05 -9.71
CA SER A 120 -1.87 -16.60 -10.30
C SER A 120 -3.13 -15.90 -9.75
N GLU A 121 -4.22 -15.95 -10.50
CA GLU A 121 -5.48 -15.27 -10.15
C GLU A 121 -6.11 -15.74 -8.83
N ASP A 122 -5.91 -17.01 -8.49
CA ASP A 122 -6.43 -17.69 -7.30
C ASP A 122 -5.59 -17.45 -6.03
N LYS A 123 -4.45 -16.77 -6.14
CA LYS A 123 -3.57 -16.53 -4.99
C LYS A 123 -4.23 -15.59 -3.97
N PRO A 124 -4.24 -15.94 -2.66
CA PRO A 124 -4.87 -15.11 -1.63
C PRO A 124 -4.39 -13.66 -1.58
N VAL A 125 -3.09 -13.42 -1.83
CA VAL A 125 -2.51 -12.06 -1.87
C VAL A 125 -3.14 -11.18 -2.96
N ARG A 126 -3.56 -11.76 -4.09
CA ARG A 126 -4.22 -11.03 -5.19
C ARG A 126 -5.64 -10.64 -4.80
N VAL A 127 -6.35 -11.49 -4.08
CA VAL A 127 -7.68 -11.18 -3.50
C VAL A 127 -7.57 -10.01 -2.52
N ALA A 128 -6.62 -10.08 -1.58
CA ALA A 128 -6.37 -9.00 -0.62
C ALA A 128 -5.97 -7.68 -1.31
N PHE A 129 -5.14 -7.76 -2.35
CA PHE A 129 -4.73 -6.60 -3.14
C PHE A 129 -5.92 -5.94 -3.84
N ASN A 130 -6.75 -6.73 -4.54
CA ASN A 130 -7.91 -6.21 -5.25
C ASN A 130 -8.91 -5.55 -4.31
N LYS A 131 -9.21 -6.19 -3.17
CA LYS A 131 -10.11 -5.62 -2.15
C LYS A 131 -9.57 -4.29 -1.60
N GLY A 132 -8.29 -4.24 -1.29
CA GLY A 132 -7.66 -3.02 -0.77
C GLY A 132 -7.58 -1.91 -1.81
N LEU A 133 -7.30 -2.24 -3.08
CA LEU A 133 -7.27 -1.30 -4.18
C LEU A 133 -8.66 -0.68 -4.41
N GLU A 134 -9.71 -1.50 -4.38
CA GLU A 134 -11.10 -1.07 -4.50
C GLU A 134 -11.46 -0.03 -3.43
N GLN A 135 -11.10 -0.27 -2.17
CA GLN A 135 -11.32 0.69 -1.08
C GLN A 135 -10.61 2.03 -1.31
N LEU A 136 -9.39 2.02 -1.85
CA LEU A 136 -8.69 3.25 -2.20
C LEU A 136 -9.41 3.98 -3.35
N VAL A 137 -9.85 3.26 -4.38
CA VAL A 137 -10.60 3.84 -5.50
C VAL A 137 -11.92 4.45 -5.02
N GLU A 138 -12.65 3.78 -4.13
CA GLU A 138 -13.88 4.30 -3.52
C GLU A 138 -13.63 5.60 -2.76
N LEU A 139 -12.59 5.66 -1.93
CA LEU A 139 -12.21 6.90 -1.22
C LEU A 139 -11.85 8.02 -2.20
N LEU A 140 -11.09 7.72 -3.24
CA LEU A 140 -10.70 8.72 -4.23
C LEU A 140 -11.90 9.19 -5.07
N THR A 141 -12.84 8.29 -5.37
CA THR A 141 -14.11 8.61 -6.04
C THR A 141 -14.98 9.52 -5.18
N SER A 142 -14.99 9.32 -3.86
CA SER A 142 -15.78 10.12 -2.91
C SER A 142 -15.34 11.59 -2.82
N VAL A 143 -14.10 11.90 -3.22
CA VAL A 143 -13.53 13.25 -3.22
C VAL A 143 -13.44 13.87 -4.62
N GLN A 144 -13.90 13.17 -5.66
CA GLN A 144 -13.95 13.75 -7.01
C GLN A 144 -14.95 14.92 -7.06
N PRO A 145 -14.69 15.95 -7.88
CA PRO A 145 -15.71 16.93 -8.23
C PRO A 145 -16.94 16.22 -8.79
N LYS A 146 -18.14 16.64 -8.34
CA LYS A 146 -19.38 16.12 -8.92
C LYS A 146 -19.50 16.62 -10.35
N VAL A 147 -19.75 15.72 -11.30
CA VAL A 147 -20.10 16.13 -12.67
C VAL A 147 -21.51 16.73 -12.66
N ALA A 148 -21.86 17.53 -13.69
CA ALA A 148 -23.12 18.26 -13.78
C ALA A 148 -24.40 17.39 -13.63
N GLN A 149 -24.27 16.07 -13.75
CA GLN A 149 -25.36 15.09 -13.57
C GLN A 149 -25.40 14.44 -12.18
N GLY A 150 -24.57 14.88 -11.23
CA GLY A 150 -24.58 14.40 -9.84
C GLY A 150 -23.90 13.04 -9.60
N GLU A 151 -23.42 12.37 -10.65
CA GLU A 151 -22.63 11.15 -10.52
C GLU A 151 -21.19 11.46 -10.08
N THR A 152 -20.57 10.53 -9.35
CA THR A 152 -19.14 10.58 -9.03
C THR A 152 -18.37 9.90 -10.14
N ASP A 153 -17.32 10.55 -10.65
CA ASP A 153 -16.55 10.02 -11.78
C ASP A 153 -15.51 9.00 -11.30
N ARG A 154 -15.94 7.74 -11.20
CA ARG A 154 -15.06 6.61 -10.89
C ARG A 154 -13.94 6.46 -11.93
N ALA A 155 -14.19 6.78 -13.20
CA ALA A 155 -13.16 6.69 -14.24
C ALA A 155 -12.06 7.73 -14.01
N ALA A 156 -12.41 8.95 -13.60
CA ALA A 156 -11.44 9.96 -13.17
C ALA A 156 -10.63 9.50 -11.95
N ALA A 157 -11.27 8.89 -10.95
CA ALA A 157 -10.56 8.33 -9.80
C ALA A 157 -9.57 7.22 -10.20
N LEU A 158 -9.96 6.31 -11.10
CA LEU A 158 -9.07 5.28 -11.64
C LEU A 158 -7.88 5.88 -12.39
N ALA A 159 -8.11 6.88 -13.25
CA ALA A 159 -7.06 7.59 -13.98
C ALA A 159 -6.11 8.33 -13.04
N GLN A 160 -6.63 8.99 -12.01
CA GLN A 160 -5.84 9.67 -10.99
C GLN A 160 -4.98 8.67 -10.20
N LEU A 161 -5.55 7.54 -9.78
CA LEU A 161 -4.80 6.50 -9.09
C LEU A 161 -3.69 5.92 -9.97
N ALA A 162 -3.98 5.62 -11.23
CA ALA A 162 -3.00 5.12 -12.19
C ALA A 162 -1.85 6.12 -12.39
N THR A 163 -2.15 7.42 -12.49
CA THR A 163 -1.16 8.49 -12.62
C THR A 163 -0.27 8.58 -11.38
N MET A 164 -0.86 8.58 -10.18
CA MET A 164 -0.10 8.61 -8.93
C MET A 164 0.83 7.39 -8.79
N VAL A 165 0.32 6.20 -9.11
CA VAL A 165 1.09 4.95 -9.02
C VAL A 165 2.21 4.94 -10.05
N GLY A 166 1.92 5.27 -11.30
CA GLY A 166 2.92 5.30 -12.38
C GLY A 166 4.05 6.28 -12.11
N ALA A 167 3.71 7.51 -11.71
CA ALA A 167 4.70 8.52 -11.37
C ALA A 167 5.60 8.07 -10.20
N MET A 168 5.03 7.48 -9.15
CA MET A 168 5.79 6.99 -8.01
C MET A 168 6.71 5.81 -8.36
N VAL A 169 6.25 4.86 -9.18
CA VAL A 169 7.08 3.72 -9.63
C VAL A 169 8.25 4.20 -10.49
N LEU A 170 8.00 5.11 -11.44
CA LEU A 170 9.04 5.69 -12.28
C LEU A 170 10.03 6.53 -11.46
N ALA A 171 9.53 7.32 -10.51
CA ALA A 171 10.38 8.12 -9.61
C ALA A 171 11.29 7.22 -8.78
N ARG A 172 10.79 6.10 -8.24
CA ARG A 172 11.64 5.11 -7.52
C ARG A 172 12.72 4.51 -8.41
N ALA A 173 12.36 4.12 -9.62
CA ALA A 173 13.31 3.51 -10.56
C ALA A 173 14.42 4.48 -11.02
N THR A 174 14.18 5.78 -10.90
CA THR A 174 15.10 6.85 -11.33
C THR A 174 15.72 7.61 -10.16
N GLU A 175 15.59 7.11 -8.92
CA GLU A 175 16.13 7.79 -7.74
C GLU A 175 17.64 8.09 -7.88
N GLY A 176 18.05 9.33 -7.55
CA GLY A 176 19.38 9.86 -7.80
C GLY A 176 19.53 10.62 -9.12
N ASN A 177 18.55 10.54 -10.02
CA ASN A 177 18.44 11.38 -11.22
C ASN A 177 17.44 12.54 -10.99
N PRO A 178 17.69 13.77 -11.47
CA PRO A 178 16.75 14.89 -11.39
C PRO A 178 15.33 14.56 -11.91
N MET A 179 15.23 13.71 -12.95
CA MET A 179 13.97 13.23 -13.51
C MET A 179 13.07 12.57 -12.45
N SER A 180 13.64 12.00 -11.40
CA SER A 180 12.87 11.39 -10.31
C SER A 180 11.96 12.40 -9.60
N ASP A 181 12.49 13.59 -9.32
CA ASP A 181 11.73 14.65 -8.68
C ASP A 181 10.78 15.33 -9.69
N GLU A 182 11.22 15.46 -10.95
CA GLU A 182 10.38 15.97 -12.05
C GLU A 182 9.13 15.11 -12.27
N LEU A 183 9.26 13.78 -12.25
CA LEU A 183 8.12 12.86 -12.37
C LEU A 183 7.08 13.07 -11.27
N LEU A 184 7.52 13.25 -10.02
CA LEU A 184 6.62 13.52 -8.90
C LEU A 184 5.98 14.90 -9.01
N ALA A 185 6.73 15.92 -9.42
CA ALA A 185 6.23 17.27 -9.60
C ALA A 185 5.22 17.36 -10.75
N ALA A 186 5.55 16.82 -11.92
CA ALA A 186 4.69 16.82 -13.10
C ALA A 186 3.36 16.10 -12.85
N ALA A 187 3.39 14.95 -12.14
CA ALA A 187 2.17 14.25 -11.78
C ALA A 187 1.32 15.03 -10.77
N ARG A 188 1.93 15.69 -9.78
CA ARG A 188 1.18 16.57 -8.87
C ARG A 188 0.52 17.72 -9.63
N GLU A 189 1.28 18.43 -10.45
CA GLU A 189 0.78 19.54 -11.25
C GLU A 189 -0.40 19.07 -12.11
N HIS A 190 -0.21 18.03 -12.93
CA HIS A 190 -1.26 17.46 -13.78
C HIS A 190 -2.54 17.13 -13.02
N LEU A 191 -2.43 16.53 -11.83
CA LEU A 191 -3.58 16.10 -11.03
C LEU A 191 -4.27 17.23 -10.27
N LEU A 192 -3.61 18.38 -10.07
CA LEU A 192 -4.13 19.50 -9.29
C LEU A 192 -4.55 20.70 -10.15
N THR A 193 -3.99 20.86 -11.36
CA THR A 193 -4.26 22.00 -12.24
C THR A 193 -5.24 21.71 -13.37
N LEU A 194 -5.39 20.46 -13.82
CA LEU A 194 -6.35 20.10 -14.86
C LEU A 194 -7.73 19.85 -14.24
N ARG A 195 -8.51 20.92 -14.11
CA ARG A 195 -9.95 20.88 -13.82
C ARG A 195 -10.72 21.61 -14.90
#